data_AF-A0A7S2U7X9-F1
#
_entry.id   AF-A0A7S2U7X9-F1
#
_cell.length_a   1.000
_cell.length_b   1.000
_cell.length_c   1.000
_cell.angle_alpha   90.00
_cell.angle_beta   90.00
_cell.angle_gamma   90.00
#
_symmetry.space_group_name_H-M   'P 1'
#
loop_
_entity.id
_entity.type
_entity.pdbx_description
1 polymer ?
#
loop_
_entity_poly.entity_id
_entity_poly.type
_entity_poly.pdbx_seq_one_letter_code
_entity_poly.pdbx_strand_id
1 'polypeptide(L)'
;FTLEQPDGNETTQLFMRGDHHHNYMQGANGFGVVKDMDGWYMYADIGGESSGLKVGVHDPESLGLERKLKALATLSQDGNTQLCSYEDPQVCSESEEHSRNLQEQTQRMIAVKNEIRNIVVPIRFCDHLERELPSVSELDTLFNTIGGDAKFAPTGSLKDVFLSNSYGKLVVQSHVMDWVNVSNTEAYYANGQSGGGRVLIEAFREALDQIEDKMSVKELQSLDRDSNGFMDSVTFLVSGYGAEWGRTDCYGTDMKSRIWSHRWTVPERITWKSRKVKRKKKGESLKLGQYIVTSALWGTCDAKIARLVSLSHEMGHILGLKDLYDKKLNDGGGVGYYDLMSNMWGSDYSGFRPPYVGPWGKMQLDWASSKQISKAGLYTIKPSADWPDFYTINEGFPYGEYLIIENRQPLGFESHLDQGGLAIWHIDESSDFQTNNGHPWQDGWPENGNHYKVALLQADRLYNLERGKNRGDASDLWNE
;
A
#
# COMPACT_ATOMS: atom_id res chain seq x y z
N PHE A 1 3.25 -15.26 9.74
CA PHE A 1 3.41 -15.38 11.20
C PHE A 1 3.18 -16.82 11.61
N THR A 2 3.89 -17.29 12.64
CA THR A 2 3.66 -18.65 13.18
C THR A 2 2.44 -18.61 14.09
N LEU A 3 1.55 -19.56 13.88
CA LEU A 3 0.30 -19.69 14.59
C LEU A 3 0.25 -21.07 15.25
N GLU A 4 -0.17 -21.11 16.51
CA GLU A 4 -0.48 -22.31 17.27
C GLU A 4 -2.00 -22.53 17.30
N GLN A 5 -2.44 -23.78 17.07
CA GLN A 5 -3.86 -24.15 17.23
C GLN A 5 -4.29 -24.06 18.71
N PRO A 6 -5.59 -23.94 19.03
CA PRO A 6 -6.07 -23.82 20.40
C PRO A 6 -5.65 -24.95 21.36
N ASP A 7 -5.33 -26.13 20.82
CA ASP A 7 -4.89 -27.29 21.59
C ASP A 7 -3.38 -27.32 21.87
N GLY A 8 -2.63 -26.35 21.34
CA GLY A 8 -1.19 -26.21 21.54
C GLY A 8 -0.32 -27.23 20.82
N ASN A 9 -0.92 -28.15 20.07
CA ASN A 9 -0.19 -29.29 19.51
C ASN A 9 0.34 -29.01 18.11
N GLU A 10 -0.31 -28.12 17.37
CA GLU A 10 0.04 -27.82 15.99
C GLU A 10 0.45 -26.38 15.80
N THR A 11 1.62 -26.18 15.20
CA THR A 11 2.09 -24.86 14.79
C THR A 11 2.25 -24.81 13.29
N THR A 12 1.73 -23.76 12.66
CA THR A 12 1.79 -23.58 11.22
C THR A 12 2.20 -22.15 10.87
N GLN A 13 2.83 -21.98 9.72
CA GLN A 13 3.04 -20.64 9.17
C GLN A 13 1.80 -20.22 8.38
N LEU A 14 1.20 -19.12 8.83
CA LEU A 14 0.16 -18.41 8.09
C LEU A 14 0.73 -17.13 7.49
N PHE A 15 0.26 -16.80 6.31
CA PHE A 15 0.56 -15.58 5.59
C PHE A 15 -0.71 -14.74 5.53
N MET A 16 -0.58 -13.45 5.78
CA MET A 16 -1.62 -12.53 5.32
C MET A 16 -1.40 -12.32 3.82
N ARG A 17 -2.44 -12.57 3.04
CA ARG A 17 -2.49 -12.29 1.61
C ARG A 17 -3.51 -11.21 1.38
N GLY A 18 -3.34 -10.43 0.32
CA GLY A 18 -4.27 -9.36 0.03
C GLY A 18 -3.65 -8.13 -0.61
N ASP A 19 -4.52 -7.17 -0.88
CA ASP A 19 -4.23 -5.78 -1.22
C ASP A 19 -4.86 -4.88 -0.14
N HIS A 20 -4.80 -3.56 -0.32
CA HIS A 20 -5.41 -2.61 0.61
C HIS A 20 -6.97 -2.63 0.61
N HIS A 21 -7.64 -3.41 -0.26
CA HIS A 21 -9.09 -3.63 -0.22
C HIS A 21 -9.50 -4.95 0.44
N HIS A 22 -8.71 -6.01 0.25
CA HIS A 22 -9.00 -7.32 0.81
C HIS A 22 -7.76 -7.92 1.41
N ASN A 23 -7.90 -8.48 2.59
CA ASN A 23 -6.93 -9.44 3.08
C ASN A 23 -7.59 -10.73 3.56
N TYR A 24 -6.81 -11.79 3.54
CA TYR A 24 -7.20 -13.10 4.02
C TYR A 24 -5.98 -13.81 4.56
N MET A 25 -6.18 -14.76 5.46
CA MET A 25 -5.10 -15.66 5.86
C MET A 25 -4.96 -16.75 4.83
N GLN A 26 -3.73 -17.14 4.55
CA GLN A 26 -3.40 -18.26 3.71
C GLN A 26 -2.36 -19.11 4.42
N GLY A 27 -2.51 -20.44 4.37
CA GLY A 27 -1.46 -21.35 4.81
C GLY A 27 -0.26 -21.33 3.86
N ALA A 28 0.88 -21.85 4.31
CA ALA A 28 2.07 -22.03 3.46
C ALA A 28 1.79 -22.84 2.18
N ASN A 29 0.77 -23.69 2.22
CA ASN A 29 0.30 -24.50 1.09
C ASN A 29 -0.62 -23.74 0.12
N GLY A 30 -0.83 -22.44 0.29
CA GLY A 30 -1.61 -21.62 -0.65
C GLY A 30 -3.14 -21.66 -0.44
N PHE A 31 -3.63 -22.34 0.60
CA PHE A 31 -5.06 -22.42 0.90
C PHE A 31 -5.52 -21.31 1.84
N GLY A 32 -6.70 -20.74 1.57
CA GLY A 32 -7.34 -19.77 2.46
C GLY A 32 -7.54 -20.33 3.87
N VAL A 33 -7.50 -19.47 4.88
CA VAL A 33 -7.63 -19.84 6.30
C VAL A 33 -8.59 -18.88 7.00
N VAL A 34 -9.54 -19.45 7.73
CA VAL A 34 -10.51 -18.74 8.58
C VAL A 34 -10.45 -19.26 10.00
N LYS A 35 -11.06 -18.53 10.93
CA LYS A 35 -11.19 -18.95 12.33
C LYS A 35 -12.66 -19.26 12.59
N ASP A 36 -12.95 -20.42 13.14
CA ASP A 36 -14.32 -20.78 13.52
C ASP A 36 -14.72 -20.15 14.87
N MET A 37 -15.98 -20.38 15.27
CA MET A 37 -16.54 -19.84 16.52
C MET A 37 -15.85 -20.39 17.79
N ASP A 38 -15.25 -21.58 17.71
CA ASP A 38 -14.53 -22.22 18.81
C ASP A 38 -13.04 -21.83 18.83
N GLY A 39 -12.63 -20.96 17.91
CA GLY A 39 -11.31 -20.38 17.84
C GLY A 39 -10.27 -21.22 17.08
N TRP A 40 -10.68 -22.31 16.43
CA TRP A 40 -9.81 -23.14 15.59
C TRP A 40 -9.53 -22.48 14.25
N TYR A 41 -8.32 -22.68 13.74
CA TYR A 41 -7.96 -22.24 12.39
C TYR A 41 -8.25 -23.36 11.40
N MET A 42 -9.14 -23.04 10.46
CA MET A 42 -9.66 -23.96 9.45
C MET A 42 -9.28 -23.48 8.06
N TYR A 43 -9.02 -24.38 7.13
CA TYR A 43 -8.97 -24.04 5.72
C TYR A 43 -10.35 -23.52 5.29
N ALA A 44 -10.33 -22.49 4.47
CA ALA A 44 -11.53 -21.86 3.97
C ALA A 44 -11.96 -22.49 2.64
N ASP A 45 -13.27 -22.61 2.44
CA ASP A 45 -13.85 -23.02 1.17
C ASP A 45 -13.84 -21.87 0.15
N ILE A 46 -14.41 -22.11 -1.03
CA ILE A 46 -14.44 -21.10 -2.10
C ILE A 46 -15.25 -19.86 -1.71
N GLY A 47 -16.17 -19.96 -0.74
CA GLY A 47 -16.97 -18.83 -0.27
C GLY A 47 -16.25 -18.00 0.80
N GLY A 48 -15.09 -18.45 1.28
CA GLY A 48 -14.41 -17.88 2.42
C GLY A 48 -15.01 -18.29 3.76
N GLU A 49 -15.81 -19.35 3.79
CA GLU A 49 -16.33 -19.94 5.01
C GLU A 49 -15.46 -21.12 5.44
N SER A 50 -15.65 -21.59 6.68
CA SER A 50 -14.89 -22.75 7.17
C SER A 50 -15.24 -24.02 6.38
N SER A 51 -14.23 -24.67 5.80
CA SER A 51 -14.38 -26.00 5.19
C SER A 51 -14.49 -27.13 6.24
N GLY A 52 -14.32 -26.80 7.53
CA GLY A 52 -14.17 -27.79 8.61
C GLY A 52 -12.81 -28.50 8.63
N LEU A 53 -11.91 -28.18 7.70
CA LEU A 53 -10.58 -28.80 7.66
C LEU A 53 -9.58 -28.02 8.52
N LYS A 54 -9.02 -28.62 9.56
CA LYS A 54 -8.06 -27.97 10.46
C LYS A 54 -6.71 -27.76 9.79
N VAL A 55 -6.20 -26.52 9.89
CA VAL A 55 -4.88 -26.17 9.36
C VAL A 55 -3.79 -26.89 10.16
N GLY A 56 -2.83 -27.50 9.45
CA GLY A 56 -1.74 -28.28 10.05
C GLY A 56 -2.11 -29.73 10.39
N VAL A 57 -3.41 -30.04 10.48
CA VAL A 57 -3.90 -31.39 10.78
C VAL A 57 -4.35 -32.12 9.51
N HIS A 58 -5.14 -31.43 8.67
CA HIS A 58 -5.66 -32.00 7.44
C HIS A 58 -4.87 -31.53 6.23
N ASP A 59 -4.78 -32.39 5.21
CA ASP A 59 -4.26 -32.01 3.90
C ASP A 59 -5.43 -31.59 2.99
N PRO A 60 -5.61 -30.29 2.72
CA PRO A 60 -6.74 -29.78 1.96
C PRO A 60 -6.70 -30.20 0.48
N GLU A 61 -5.52 -30.45 -0.09
CA GLU A 61 -5.36 -30.78 -1.50
C GLU A 61 -5.82 -32.22 -1.79
N SER A 62 -5.43 -33.19 -0.94
CA SER A 62 -5.94 -34.56 -1.06
C SER A 62 -7.43 -34.69 -0.78
N LEU A 63 -8.01 -33.71 -0.09
CA LEU A 63 -9.44 -33.63 0.21
C LEU A 63 -10.23 -32.82 -0.84
N GLY A 64 -9.57 -32.41 -1.94
CA GLY A 64 -10.23 -31.77 -3.08
C GLY A 64 -10.68 -30.34 -2.81
N LEU A 65 -10.14 -29.68 -1.78
CA LEU A 65 -10.40 -28.27 -1.54
C LEU A 65 -9.76 -27.46 -2.68
N GLU A 66 -10.45 -26.42 -3.15
CA GLU A 66 -9.86 -25.50 -4.12
C GLU A 66 -9.05 -24.42 -3.42
N ARG A 67 -7.93 -24.03 -4.02
CA ARG A 67 -7.08 -22.92 -3.52
C ARG A 67 -7.74 -21.54 -3.73
N LYS A 68 -8.82 -21.47 -4.51
CA LYS A 68 -9.56 -20.23 -4.79
C LYS A 68 -10.42 -19.87 -3.59
N LEU A 69 -10.09 -18.76 -2.93
CA LEU A 69 -11.08 -17.98 -2.21
C LEU A 69 -11.82 -17.11 -3.24
N LYS A 70 -13.15 -17.16 -3.31
CA LYS A 70 -13.88 -15.91 -3.61
C LYS A 70 -13.39 -14.95 -2.55
N ALA A 71 -12.87 -13.81 -2.96
CA ALA A 71 -12.68 -12.70 -2.05
C ALA A 71 -13.95 -12.65 -1.19
N LEU A 72 -13.80 -12.79 0.13
CA LEU A 72 -14.85 -12.40 1.05
C LEU A 72 -15.08 -10.93 0.72
N ALA A 73 -16.09 -10.70 -0.12
CA ALA A 73 -16.54 -9.40 -0.53
C ALA A 73 -17.16 -8.79 0.73
N THR A 74 -16.31 -8.24 1.58
CA THR A 74 -16.76 -7.50 2.74
C THR A 74 -15.81 -6.32 2.89
N LEU A 75 -16.31 -5.20 2.36
CA LEU A 75 -15.67 -3.89 2.24
C LEU A 75 -14.72 -3.73 1.04
N SER A 76 -15.15 -4.31 -0.09
CA SER A 76 -14.61 -4.05 -1.42
C SER A 76 -15.25 -2.80 -2.04
N GLN A 77 -15.01 -1.65 -1.46
CA GLN A 77 -15.10 -0.40 -2.19
C GLN A 77 -13.82 0.33 -1.86
N ASP A 78 -13.22 0.97 -2.85
CA ASP A 78 -12.03 1.75 -2.62
C ASP A 78 -12.19 2.57 -1.33
N GLY A 79 -11.12 2.73 -0.56
CA GLY A 79 -11.11 3.79 0.44
C GLY A 79 -11.62 5.10 -0.18
N ASN A 80 -11.37 5.29 -1.49
CA ASN A 80 -11.99 6.25 -2.41
C ASN A 80 -13.52 6.21 -2.53
N THR A 81 -14.13 5.08 -2.85
CA THR A 81 -15.58 4.99 -3.08
C THR A 81 -16.38 4.91 -1.79
N GLN A 82 -15.84 4.33 -0.71
CA GLN A 82 -16.54 4.30 0.58
C GLN A 82 -16.62 5.70 1.19
N LEU A 83 -15.56 6.50 1.11
CA LEU A 83 -15.59 7.91 1.51
C LEU A 83 -16.57 8.75 0.69
N CYS A 84 -16.74 8.40 -0.58
CA CYS A 84 -17.60 9.11 -1.50
C CYS A 84 -19.06 8.70 -1.53
N SER A 85 -19.38 7.48 -1.10
CA SER A 85 -20.77 7.02 -1.01
C SER A 85 -21.55 7.68 0.14
N TYR A 86 -20.86 8.34 1.07
CA TYR A 86 -21.48 8.97 2.25
C TYR A 86 -21.32 10.49 2.32
N GLU A 87 -20.43 11.10 1.53
CA GLU A 87 -20.39 12.55 1.34
C GLU A 87 -21.26 12.98 0.14
N ASP A 88 -21.72 14.23 0.15
CA ASP A 88 -22.42 14.83 -0.99
C ASP A 88 -21.58 14.60 -2.28
N PRO A 89 -22.15 14.06 -3.37
CA PRO A 89 -21.42 13.78 -4.62
C PRO A 89 -20.57 14.94 -5.14
N GLN A 90 -20.96 16.18 -4.83
CA GLN A 90 -20.21 17.37 -5.20
C GLN A 90 -18.87 17.49 -4.43
N VAL A 91 -18.79 17.01 -3.19
CA VAL A 91 -17.55 17.02 -2.40
C VAL A 91 -16.53 16.01 -2.94
N CYS A 92 -17.00 14.93 -3.53
CA CYS A 92 -16.15 13.90 -4.09
C CYS A 92 -15.50 14.28 -5.41
N SER A 93 -16.24 14.92 -6.30
CA SER A 93 -15.63 15.47 -7.52
C SER A 93 -14.63 16.58 -7.19
N GLU A 94 -14.92 17.41 -6.19
CA GLU A 94 -13.97 18.41 -5.68
C GLU A 94 -12.70 17.76 -5.10
N SER A 95 -12.81 16.66 -4.35
CA SER A 95 -11.67 15.98 -3.74
C SER A 95 -10.77 15.29 -4.77
N GLU A 96 -11.34 14.73 -5.85
CA GLU A 96 -10.57 14.10 -6.94
C GLU A 96 -9.77 15.11 -7.77
N GLU A 97 -10.38 16.23 -8.15
CA GLU A 97 -9.67 17.31 -8.85
C GLU A 97 -8.60 17.93 -7.94
N HIS A 98 -8.94 18.18 -6.68
CA HIS A 98 -7.99 18.68 -5.70
C HIS A 98 -6.82 17.71 -5.48
N SER A 99 -7.09 16.40 -5.39
CA SER A 99 -6.09 15.35 -5.26
C SER A 99 -5.12 15.37 -6.43
N ARG A 100 -5.64 15.43 -7.67
CA ARG A 100 -4.79 15.47 -8.88
C ARG A 100 -3.88 16.69 -8.87
N ASN A 101 -4.41 17.86 -8.53
CA ASN A 101 -3.64 19.09 -8.49
C ASN A 101 -2.53 19.04 -7.41
N LEU A 102 -2.85 18.59 -6.19
CA LEU A 102 -1.86 18.44 -5.12
C LEU A 102 -0.77 17.43 -5.48
N GLN A 103 -1.13 16.30 -6.10
CA GLN A 103 -0.16 15.29 -6.55
C GLN A 103 0.78 15.87 -7.62
N GLU A 104 0.27 16.55 -8.64
CA GLU A 104 1.10 17.19 -9.67
C GLU A 104 2.05 18.25 -9.07
N GLN A 105 1.58 19.04 -8.11
CA GLN A 105 2.40 20.04 -7.41
C GLN A 105 3.50 19.36 -6.58
N THR A 106 3.14 18.30 -5.86
CA THR A 106 4.08 17.48 -5.07
C THR A 106 5.15 16.87 -5.96
N GLN A 107 4.79 16.31 -7.12
CA GLN A 107 5.73 15.75 -8.09
C GLN A 107 6.71 16.81 -8.62
N ARG A 108 6.21 17.99 -9.00
CA ARG A 108 7.06 19.11 -9.44
C ARG A 108 8.01 19.57 -8.34
N MET A 109 7.55 19.60 -7.09
CA MET A 109 8.38 19.94 -5.93
C MET A 109 9.51 18.92 -5.76
N ILE A 110 9.18 17.63 -5.77
CA ILE A 110 10.15 16.54 -5.61
C ILE A 110 11.19 16.56 -6.73
N ALA A 111 10.78 16.76 -7.98
CA ALA A 111 11.69 16.84 -9.12
C ALA A 111 12.75 17.95 -8.98
N VAL A 112 12.48 18.99 -8.19
CA VAL A 112 13.42 20.11 -7.95
C VAL A 112 14.19 19.94 -6.63
N LYS A 113 13.54 19.41 -5.60
CA LYS A 113 14.07 19.39 -4.22
C LYS A 113 14.71 18.07 -3.82
N ASN A 114 14.41 16.97 -4.52
CA ASN A 114 14.86 15.61 -4.22
C ASN A 114 14.56 15.15 -2.78
N GLU A 115 13.61 15.79 -2.10
CA GLU A 115 13.23 15.52 -0.71
C GLU A 115 11.77 15.88 -0.49
N ILE A 116 11.03 14.98 0.17
CA ILE A 116 9.71 15.26 0.73
C ILE A 116 9.79 15.25 2.25
N ARG A 117 9.15 16.22 2.90
CA ARG A 117 9.06 16.31 4.36
C ARG A 117 7.74 15.75 4.83
N ASN A 118 7.82 14.68 5.60
CA ASN A 118 6.67 13.99 6.16
C ASN A 118 6.60 14.27 7.67
N ILE A 119 5.52 14.91 8.13
CA ILE A 119 5.27 15.00 9.58
C ILE A 119 4.46 13.78 10.02
N VAL A 120 5.00 13.02 10.98
CA VAL A 120 4.35 11.82 11.53
C VAL A 120 3.73 12.18 12.87
N VAL A 121 2.41 12.03 12.99
CA VAL A 121 1.60 12.44 14.13
C VAL A 121 0.94 11.21 14.75
N PRO A 122 1.51 10.63 15.82
CA PRO A 122 0.88 9.53 16.54
C PRO A 122 -0.33 10.01 17.36
N ILE A 123 -1.48 9.36 17.18
CA ILE A 123 -2.77 9.72 17.78
C ILE A 123 -3.26 8.63 18.73
N ARG A 124 -3.45 9.02 19.99
CA ARG A 124 -4.02 8.17 21.04
C ARG A 124 -5.50 8.53 21.26
N PHE A 125 -6.38 7.55 21.09
CA PHE A 125 -7.80 7.72 21.38
C PHE A 125 -8.07 7.75 22.89
N CYS A 126 -9.19 8.36 23.30
CA CYS A 126 -9.45 8.58 24.74
C CYS A 126 -9.71 7.28 25.53
N ASP A 127 -10.07 6.19 24.86
CA ASP A 127 -10.20 4.85 25.40
C ASP A 127 -8.89 4.04 25.36
N HIS A 128 -7.81 4.59 24.79
CA HIS A 128 -6.49 3.94 24.68
C HIS A 128 -5.42 4.58 25.57
N LEU A 129 -5.78 5.39 26.56
CA LEU A 129 -4.83 6.14 27.39
C LEU A 129 -3.79 5.24 28.07
N GLU A 130 -4.23 4.08 28.55
CA GLU A 130 -3.43 3.07 29.25
C GLU A 130 -2.90 1.96 28.32
N ARG A 131 -3.11 2.07 27.00
CA ARG A 131 -2.64 1.07 26.03
C ARG A 131 -1.13 1.17 25.89
N GLU A 132 -0.46 0.01 25.87
CA GLU A 132 0.95 -0.07 25.49
C GLU A 132 1.10 0.27 24.01
N LEU A 133 1.97 1.23 23.71
CA LEU A 133 2.16 1.78 22.37
C LEU A 133 3.66 1.95 22.09
N PRO A 134 4.09 1.82 20.82
CA PRO A 134 5.47 2.11 20.43
C PRO A 134 5.90 3.51 20.87
N SER A 135 7.10 3.60 21.41
CA SER A 135 7.72 4.87 21.76
C SER A 135 8.04 5.68 20.51
N VAL A 136 8.19 7.00 20.68
CA VAL A 136 8.57 7.91 19.58
C VAL A 136 9.90 7.49 18.94
N SER A 137 10.86 6.96 19.72
CA SER A 137 12.14 6.49 19.19
C SER A 137 12.01 5.21 18.34
N GLU A 138 11.10 4.30 18.71
CA GLU A 138 10.83 3.10 17.91
C GLU A 138 10.12 3.47 16.60
N LEU A 139 9.17 4.41 16.67
CA LEU A 139 8.55 4.98 15.48
C LEU A 139 9.57 5.71 14.61
N ASP A 140 10.43 6.56 15.17
CA ASP A 140 11.49 7.24 14.41
C ASP A 140 12.43 6.23 13.72
N THR A 141 12.73 5.11 14.39
CA THR A 141 13.51 4.03 13.80
C THR A 141 12.87 3.48 12.54
N LEU A 142 11.56 3.17 12.60
CA LEU A 142 10.78 2.66 11.46
C LEU A 142 10.78 3.63 10.26
N PHE A 143 10.77 4.93 10.51
CA PHE A 143 10.68 5.93 9.44
C PHE A 143 12.04 6.40 8.89
N ASN A 144 13.07 6.52 9.73
CA ASN A 144 14.26 7.31 9.40
C ASN A 144 15.61 6.58 9.44
N THR A 145 15.70 5.41 10.07
CA THR A 145 17.01 4.75 10.28
C THR A 145 17.53 4.13 8.98
N ILE A 146 18.60 4.71 8.44
CA ILE A 146 19.24 4.21 7.21
C ILE A 146 19.86 2.83 7.47
N GLY A 147 19.57 1.87 6.60
CA GLY A 147 19.96 0.47 6.76
C GLY A 147 19.07 -0.32 7.72
N GLY A 148 18.03 0.32 8.28
CA GLY A 148 17.05 -0.31 9.16
C GLY A 148 17.53 -0.63 10.57
N ASP A 149 16.72 -1.40 11.28
CA ASP A 149 16.96 -1.89 12.64
C ASP A 149 16.48 -3.33 12.76
N ALA A 150 17.31 -4.22 13.32
CA ALA A 150 17.02 -5.65 13.35
C ALA A 150 15.71 -6.04 14.06
N LYS A 151 15.20 -5.19 14.96
CA LYS A 151 13.98 -5.46 15.73
C LYS A 151 12.75 -4.81 15.09
N PHE A 152 12.85 -3.54 14.68
CA PHE A 152 11.69 -2.75 14.28
C PHE A 152 11.56 -2.57 12.77
N ALA A 153 12.68 -2.58 12.05
CA ALA A 153 12.75 -2.31 10.62
C ALA A 153 13.86 -3.15 9.95
N PRO A 154 13.80 -4.51 10.03
CA PRO A 154 14.94 -5.40 9.77
C PRO A 154 15.45 -5.39 8.31
N THR A 155 14.70 -4.77 7.42
CA THR A 155 14.91 -4.71 5.97
C THR A 155 15.24 -3.30 5.50
N GLY A 156 15.19 -2.32 6.38
CA GLY A 156 15.25 -0.89 6.05
C GLY A 156 14.09 -0.13 6.65
N SER A 157 14.23 1.19 6.75
CA SER A 157 13.18 2.14 7.13
C SER A 157 12.34 2.61 5.94
N LEU A 158 11.26 3.37 6.18
CA LEU A 158 10.50 4.01 5.09
C LEU A 158 11.41 4.88 4.22
N LYS A 159 12.38 5.57 4.83
CA LYS A 159 13.42 6.30 4.12
C LYS A 159 14.22 5.40 3.19
N ASP A 160 14.69 4.24 3.65
CA ASP A 160 15.44 3.29 2.80
C ASP A 160 14.62 2.76 1.62
N VAL A 161 13.33 2.48 1.83
CA VAL A 161 12.42 2.04 0.75
C VAL A 161 12.47 3.02 -0.42
N PHE A 162 12.31 4.31 -0.15
CA PHE A 162 12.27 5.33 -1.21
C PHE A 162 13.65 5.77 -1.69
N LEU A 163 14.69 5.73 -0.86
CA LEU A 163 16.07 5.92 -1.34
C LEU A 163 16.47 4.83 -2.33
N SER A 164 16.16 3.57 -2.05
CA SER A 164 16.48 2.44 -2.93
C SER A 164 15.63 2.48 -4.20
N ASN A 165 14.31 2.69 -4.09
CA ASN A 165 13.42 2.78 -5.26
C ASN A 165 13.79 3.92 -6.23
N SER A 166 14.26 5.05 -5.70
CA SER A 166 14.60 6.24 -6.48
C SER A 166 16.05 6.33 -6.95
N TYR A 167 16.87 5.32 -6.65
CA TYR A 167 18.32 5.35 -6.91
C TYR A 167 19.01 6.58 -6.27
N GLY A 168 18.57 6.93 -5.06
CA GLY A 168 19.06 8.08 -4.30
C GLY A 168 18.54 9.45 -4.76
N LYS A 169 17.59 9.51 -5.69
CA LYS A 169 16.99 10.78 -6.17
C LYS A 169 15.94 11.36 -5.23
N LEU A 170 15.34 10.55 -4.36
CA LEU A 170 14.36 11.00 -3.38
C LEU A 170 14.79 10.62 -1.96
N VAL A 171 14.74 11.60 -1.07
CA VAL A 171 14.81 11.38 0.38
C VAL A 171 13.45 11.67 1.00
N VAL A 172 12.84 10.67 1.61
CA VAL A 172 11.68 10.87 2.51
C VAL A 172 12.23 11.20 3.89
N GLN A 173 12.08 12.45 4.32
CA GLN A 173 12.51 12.90 5.64
C GLN A 173 11.30 13.00 6.57
N SER A 174 11.20 12.08 7.51
CA SER A 174 10.12 12.09 8.49
C SER A 174 10.50 12.82 9.76
N HIS A 175 9.55 13.56 10.35
CA HIS A 175 9.66 14.11 11.69
C HIS A 175 8.56 13.51 12.56
N VAL A 176 8.94 12.63 13.50
CA VAL A 176 8.00 11.92 14.37
C VAL A 176 7.72 12.75 15.62
N MET A 177 6.47 13.12 15.81
CA MET A 177 6.00 13.88 16.96
C MET A 177 5.71 12.97 18.16
N ASP A 178 5.59 13.56 19.35
CA ASP A 178 5.02 12.85 20.50
C ASP A 178 3.58 12.40 20.22
N TRP A 179 3.16 11.33 20.89
CA TRP A 179 1.75 10.95 20.97
C TRP A 179 0.90 12.12 21.48
N VAL A 180 -0.17 12.41 20.76
CA VAL A 180 -1.22 13.36 21.16
C VAL A 180 -2.51 12.62 21.44
N ASN A 181 -3.27 13.11 22.43
CA ASN A 181 -4.55 12.51 22.80
C ASN A 181 -5.68 13.24 22.08
N VAL A 182 -6.61 12.49 21.50
CA VAL A 182 -7.84 13.05 20.92
C VAL A 182 -9.03 12.78 21.84
N SER A 183 -10.08 13.56 21.67
CA SER A 183 -11.16 13.66 22.66
C SER A 183 -12.10 12.45 22.69
N ASN A 184 -12.24 11.73 21.58
CA ASN A 184 -13.19 10.62 21.44
C ASN A 184 -12.49 9.25 21.27
N THR A 185 -13.32 8.19 21.32
CA THR A 185 -12.88 6.80 21.21
C THR A 185 -12.53 6.42 19.77
N GLU A 186 -11.79 5.32 19.58
CA GLU A 186 -11.54 4.80 18.23
C GLU A 186 -12.85 4.53 17.48
N ALA A 187 -13.82 3.87 18.14
CA ALA A 187 -15.10 3.53 17.55
C ALA A 187 -15.89 4.75 17.07
N TYR A 188 -15.78 5.89 17.78
CA TYR A 188 -16.40 7.15 17.36
C TYR A 188 -15.80 7.62 16.03
N TYR A 189 -14.46 7.70 15.95
CA TYR A 189 -13.78 8.16 14.73
C TYR A 189 -13.86 7.14 13.58
N ALA A 190 -14.00 5.85 13.89
CA ALA A 190 -14.26 4.80 12.93
C ALA A 190 -15.67 4.86 12.33
N ASN A 191 -16.62 5.45 13.06
CA ASN A 191 -17.99 5.71 12.63
C ASN A 191 -18.74 4.48 12.05
N GLY A 192 -18.40 3.28 12.52
CA GLY A 192 -18.97 2.01 12.04
C GLY A 192 -18.62 1.66 10.59
N GLN A 193 -17.65 2.35 10.00
CA GLN A 193 -17.25 2.25 8.59
C GLN A 193 -15.74 2.10 8.45
N SER A 194 -15.07 1.70 9.52
CA SER A 194 -13.62 1.57 9.57
C SER A 194 -12.85 2.89 9.37
N GLY A 195 -13.46 4.01 9.72
CA GLY A 195 -12.83 5.33 9.66
C GLY A 195 -12.89 5.98 8.28
N GLY A 196 -13.03 7.30 8.32
CA GLY A 196 -13.05 8.13 7.13
C GLY A 196 -13.84 9.43 7.34
N GLY A 197 -13.74 10.30 6.35
CA GLY A 197 -14.68 11.38 6.11
C GLY A 197 -14.54 12.46 7.16
N ARG A 198 -15.59 13.27 7.30
CA ARG A 198 -15.58 14.37 8.24
C ARG A 198 -15.25 13.94 9.68
N VAL A 199 -15.76 12.81 10.15
CA VAL A 199 -15.59 12.40 11.56
C VAL A 199 -14.12 12.07 11.85
N LEU A 200 -13.44 11.30 10.99
CA LEU A 200 -12.01 11.02 11.19
C LEU A 200 -11.15 12.29 11.08
N ILE A 201 -11.51 13.22 10.20
CA ILE A 201 -10.81 14.50 10.04
C ILE A 201 -10.89 15.36 11.32
N GLU A 202 -11.91 15.19 12.17
CA GLU A 202 -11.98 15.86 13.47
C GLU A 202 -10.82 15.45 14.38
N ALA A 203 -10.49 14.15 14.44
CA ALA A 203 -9.30 13.66 15.18
C ALA A 203 -8.00 14.30 14.67
N PHE A 204 -7.84 14.38 13.34
CA PHE A 204 -6.64 14.98 12.73
C PHE A 204 -6.51 16.46 13.02
N ARG A 205 -7.63 17.19 13.05
CA ARG A 205 -7.64 18.61 13.42
C ARG A 205 -7.24 18.82 14.88
N GLU A 206 -7.81 18.04 15.81
CA GLU A 206 -7.46 18.08 17.23
C GLU A 206 -5.97 17.75 17.44
N ALA A 207 -5.47 16.74 16.74
CA ALA A 207 -4.06 16.34 16.79
C ALA A 207 -3.14 17.46 16.26
N LEU A 208 -3.45 18.01 15.08
CA LEU A 208 -2.66 19.09 14.48
C LEU A 208 -2.73 20.39 15.28
N ASP A 209 -3.83 20.68 15.98
CA ASP A 209 -3.91 21.81 16.89
C ASP A 209 -2.90 21.71 18.04
N GLN A 210 -2.73 20.51 18.61
CA GLN A 210 -1.75 20.24 19.67
C GLN A 210 -0.31 20.25 19.14
N ILE A 211 -0.08 19.70 17.94
CA ILE A 211 1.22 19.73 17.27
C ILE A 211 1.62 21.17 16.93
N GLU A 212 0.70 21.97 16.40
CA GLU A 212 0.93 23.38 16.10
C GLU A 212 1.43 24.13 17.33
N ASP A 213 0.86 23.89 18.52
CA ASP A 213 1.26 24.55 19.75
C ASP A 213 2.73 24.25 20.13
N LYS A 214 3.23 23.05 19.81
CA LYS A 214 4.62 22.61 20.05
C LYS A 214 5.63 23.10 19.01
N MET A 215 5.18 23.51 17.83
CA MET A 215 6.06 23.93 16.73
C MET A 215 6.17 25.45 16.61
N SER A 216 7.34 25.92 16.16
CA SER A 216 7.54 27.31 15.73
C SER A 216 6.89 27.58 14.37
N VAL A 217 6.62 28.85 14.08
CA VAL A 217 6.11 29.28 12.76
C VAL A 217 7.03 28.83 11.63
N LYS A 218 8.36 28.84 11.85
CA LYS A 218 9.35 28.46 10.84
C LYS A 218 9.32 26.96 10.54
N GLU A 219 9.15 26.12 11.57
CA GLU A 219 9.05 24.67 11.39
C GLU A 219 7.78 24.32 10.61
N LEU A 220 6.63 24.92 10.98
CA LEU A 220 5.36 24.74 10.25
C LEU A 220 5.45 25.19 8.80
N GLN A 221 6.01 26.37 8.54
CA GLN A 221 6.23 26.86 7.16
C GLN A 221 7.13 25.94 6.34
N SER A 222 8.00 25.16 7.00
CA SER A 222 8.92 24.26 6.32
C SER A 222 8.26 22.96 5.84
N LEU A 223 7.01 22.71 6.24
CA LEU A 223 6.19 21.59 5.79
C LEU A 223 5.49 21.84 4.44
N ASP A 224 5.49 23.08 3.93
CA ASP A 224 4.92 23.51 2.63
C ASP A 224 6.08 23.99 1.74
N ARG A 225 6.82 23.05 1.13
CA ARG A 225 8.08 23.37 0.44
C ARG A 225 7.88 23.97 -0.94
N ASP A 226 6.75 23.69 -1.58
CA ASP A 226 6.38 24.26 -2.87
C ASP A 226 5.61 25.58 -2.73
N SER A 227 5.25 25.96 -1.50
CA SER A 227 4.44 27.15 -1.25
C SER A 227 3.11 27.07 -2.00
N ASN A 228 2.46 25.92 -1.99
CA ASN A 228 1.07 25.78 -2.44
C ASN A 228 0.06 26.08 -1.31
N GLY A 229 0.50 26.08 -0.04
CA GLY A 229 -0.33 26.39 1.14
C GLY A 229 -0.85 25.18 1.89
N PHE A 230 -0.47 23.98 1.47
CA PHE A 230 -0.76 22.71 2.09
C PHE A 230 0.55 22.09 2.56
N MET A 231 0.48 21.31 3.64
CA MET A 231 1.62 20.48 4.05
C MET A 231 1.86 19.40 2.99
N ASP A 232 3.12 19.21 2.59
CA ASP A 232 3.53 18.30 1.50
C ASP A 232 3.15 16.84 1.80
N SER A 233 3.40 16.40 3.04
CA SER A 233 3.09 15.05 3.51
C SER A 233 2.83 15.01 5.02
N VAL A 234 1.72 14.37 5.41
CA VAL A 234 1.31 14.17 6.80
C VAL A 234 0.92 12.70 6.97
N THR A 235 1.53 12.03 7.94
CA THR A 235 1.22 10.64 8.30
C THR A 235 0.65 10.59 9.71
N PHE A 236 -0.57 10.09 9.87
CA PHE A 236 -1.17 9.81 11.16
C PHE A 236 -0.97 8.34 11.53
N LEU A 237 -0.48 8.09 12.74
CA LEU A 237 -0.35 6.75 13.30
C LEU A 237 -1.35 6.59 14.45
N VAL A 238 -2.38 5.77 14.27
CA VAL A 238 -3.40 5.60 15.31
C VAL A 238 -3.01 4.52 16.33
N SER A 239 -3.43 4.72 17.57
CA SER A 239 -3.25 3.77 18.69
C SER A 239 -4.10 2.50 18.62
N GLY A 240 -5.03 2.43 17.66
CA GLY A 240 -5.85 1.26 17.36
C GLY A 240 -5.13 0.25 16.47
N TYR A 241 -5.53 -1.03 16.51
CA TYR A 241 -5.08 -2.02 15.53
C TYR A 241 -5.76 -1.78 14.19
N GLY A 242 -5.06 -2.01 13.07
CA GLY A 242 -5.61 -1.76 11.74
C GLY A 242 -6.90 -2.55 11.46
N ALA A 243 -7.93 -1.87 10.95
CA ALA A 243 -9.18 -2.50 10.57
C ALA A 243 -8.98 -3.49 9.41
N GLU A 244 -7.93 -3.30 8.60
CA GLU A 244 -7.64 -4.17 7.47
C GLU A 244 -7.52 -5.62 7.93
N TRP A 245 -7.05 -5.92 9.15
CA TRP A 245 -6.93 -7.30 9.66
C TRP A 245 -8.26 -8.08 9.76
N GLY A 246 -9.41 -7.43 9.59
CA GLY A 246 -10.73 -8.05 9.40
C GLY A 246 -11.32 -8.77 10.61
N ARG A 247 -10.52 -9.04 11.66
CA ARG A 247 -10.89 -9.81 12.85
C ARG A 247 -10.96 -8.94 14.09
N THR A 248 -11.79 -9.34 15.07
CA THR A 248 -11.83 -8.69 16.38
C THR A 248 -10.44 -8.66 17.04
N ASP A 249 -10.07 -7.52 17.60
CA ASP A 249 -8.81 -7.37 18.31
C ASP A 249 -8.83 -7.98 19.73
N CYS A 250 -7.67 -8.00 20.39
CA CYS A 250 -7.55 -8.52 21.75
C CYS A 250 -8.31 -7.72 22.83
N TYR A 251 -8.89 -6.58 22.47
CA TYR A 251 -9.73 -5.76 23.32
C TYR A 251 -11.23 -5.92 23.02
N GLY A 252 -11.60 -6.80 22.07
CA GLY A 252 -12.99 -7.05 21.69
C GLY A 252 -13.54 -6.09 20.63
N THR A 253 -12.69 -5.30 19.97
CA THR A 253 -13.11 -4.29 18.98
C THR A 253 -13.22 -4.90 17.58
N ASP A 254 -14.39 -4.79 16.95
CA ASP A 254 -14.64 -5.21 15.56
C ASP A 254 -13.89 -4.35 14.53
N MET A 255 -13.71 -4.85 13.30
CA MET A 255 -13.09 -4.09 12.21
C MET A 255 -13.79 -2.76 11.91
N LYS A 256 -15.13 -2.70 11.96
CA LYS A 256 -15.89 -1.48 11.63
C LYS A 256 -15.70 -0.35 12.64
N SER A 257 -15.21 -0.70 13.83
CA SER A 257 -14.92 0.21 14.93
C SER A 257 -13.43 0.53 15.05
N ARG A 258 -12.61 0.14 14.07
CA ARG A 258 -11.17 0.43 14.00
C ARG A 258 -10.86 1.25 12.76
N ILE A 259 -9.71 1.90 12.70
CA ILE A 259 -9.35 2.68 11.50
C ILE A 259 -8.66 1.79 10.46
N TRP A 260 -9.17 1.80 9.23
CA TRP A 260 -8.56 1.18 8.06
C TRP A 260 -7.45 2.05 7.52
N SER A 261 -6.31 1.45 7.17
CA SER A 261 -5.17 2.18 6.62
C SER A 261 -5.45 2.74 5.22
N HIS A 262 -5.29 4.05 5.00
CA HIS A 262 -5.51 4.68 3.70
C HIS A 262 -4.83 6.04 3.55
N ARG A 263 -4.74 6.53 2.32
CA ARG A 263 -4.43 7.92 1.98
C ARG A 263 -5.68 8.65 1.49
N TRP A 264 -5.81 9.93 1.83
CA TRP A 264 -6.91 10.77 1.36
C TRP A 264 -6.50 12.21 1.07
N THR A 265 -7.33 12.91 0.30
CA THR A 265 -7.28 14.36 0.11
C THR A 265 -8.41 15.06 0.87
N VAL A 266 -8.08 15.98 1.76
CA VAL A 266 -9.04 16.66 2.63
C VAL A 266 -9.70 17.84 1.90
N PRO A 267 -11.03 17.87 1.78
CA PRO A 267 -11.73 19.01 1.19
C PRO A 267 -11.47 20.31 1.98
N GLU A 268 -11.29 21.42 1.27
CA GLU A 268 -10.99 22.74 1.87
C GLU A 268 -12.02 23.22 2.90
N ARG A 269 -13.27 22.76 2.78
CA ARG A 269 -14.37 23.08 3.69
C ARG A 269 -14.20 22.49 5.11
N ILE A 270 -13.51 21.36 5.22
CA ILE A 270 -13.34 20.63 6.49
C ILE A 270 -11.88 20.49 6.93
N THR A 271 -10.94 20.97 6.11
CA THR A 271 -9.50 20.93 6.40
C THR A 271 -9.10 21.66 7.67
N TRP A 272 -8.05 21.16 8.32
CA TRP A 272 -7.31 21.88 9.34
C TRP A 272 -6.63 23.13 8.75
N LYS A 273 -6.61 24.22 9.52
CA LYS A 273 -5.98 25.49 9.13
C LYS A 273 -5.14 26.01 10.30
N SER A 274 -3.85 26.18 10.06
CA SER A 274 -2.91 26.72 11.04
C SER A 274 -3.36 28.08 11.58
N ARG A 275 -3.33 28.24 12.91
CA ARG A 275 -3.54 29.53 13.58
C ARG A 275 -2.30 30.42 13.49
N LYS A 276 -1.10 29.82 13.52
CA LYS A 276 0.20 30.50 13.58
C LYS A 276 0.70 30.97 12.21
N VAL A 277 0.52 30.17 11.16
CA VAL A 277 1.04 30.47 9.81
C VAL A 277 -0.03 31.17 8.97
N LYS A 278 0.18 32.47 8.71
CA LYS A 278 -0.60 33.26 7.75
C LYS A 278 0.22 33.53 6.48
N ARG A 279 -0.34 33.24 5.32
CA ARG A 279 0.32 33.40 4.02
C ARG A 279 0.10 34.81 3.48
N LYS A 280 1.19 35.43 3.00
CA LYS A 280 1.23 36.85 2.62
C LYS A 280 0.31 37.24 1.46
N LYS A 281 -0.04 36.32 0.55
CA LYS A 281 -0.72 36.67 -0.71
C LYS A 281 -2.25 36.60 -0.71
N LYS A 282 -2.90 36.01 0.30
CA LYS A 282 -4.39 35.90 0.34
C LYS A 282 -5.02 35.83 1.74
N GLY A 283 -4.24 36.02 2.82
CA GLY A 283 -4.75 35.79 4.18
C GLY A 283 -5.03 34.31 4.50
N GLU A 284 -4.66 33.41 3.60
CA GLU A 284 -4.83 31.96 3.75
C GLU A 284 -3.82 31.41 4.78
N SER A 285 -4.24 30.41 5.56
CA SER A 285 -3.37 29.69 6.50
C SER A 285 -2.68 28.51 5.81
N LEU A 286 -1.61 27.97 6.40
CA LEU A 286 -1.14 26.61 6.08
C LEU A 286 -2.26 25.60 6.39
N LYS A 287 -2.47 24.61 5.52
CA LYS A 287 -3.60 23.65 5.63
C LYS A 287 -3.14 22.19 5.57
N LEU A 288 -4.00 21.28 6.01
CA LEU A 288 -3.88 19.85 5.73
C LEU A 288 -4.48 19.56 4.34
N GLY A 289 -3.66 19.23 3.35
CA GLY A 289 -4.14 18.94 1.98
C GLY A 289 -4.46 17.47 1.79
N GLN A 290 -3.49 16.62 2.09
CA GLN A 290 -3.60 15.17 2.00
C GLN A 290 -2.97 14.53 3.22
N TYR A 291 -3.38 13.30 3.54
CA TYR A 291 -2.82 12.54 4.64
C TYR A 291 -2.69 11.07 4.30
N ILE A 292 -1.82 10.39 5.03
CA ILE A 292 -1.79 8.94 5.21
C ILE A 292 -2.28 8.67 6.64
N VAL A 293 -3.13 7.68 6.84
CA VAL A 293 -3.46 7.15 8.17
C VAL A 293 -3.19 5.66 8.19
N THR A 294 -2.48 5.19 9.21
CA THR A 294 -2.22 3.76 9.43
C THR A 294 -2.22 3.47 10.93
N SER A 295 -2.34 2.20 11.31
CA SER A 295 -2.11 1.78 12.68
C SER A 295 -0.63 1.92 13.05
N ALA A 296 -0.34 2.33 14.29
CA ALA A 296 1.02 2.23 14.84
C ALA A 296 1.36 0.78 15.27
N LEU A 297 0.37 -0.11 15.28
CA LEU A 297 0.44 -1.47 15.78
C LEU A 297 0.33 -2.50 14.66
N TRP A 298 0.95 -3.65 14.87
CA TRP A 298 0.92 -4.79 13.96
C TRP A 298 -0.04 -5.86 14.43
N GLY A 299 -0.83 -6.40 13.50
CA GLY A 299 -1.78 -7.47 13.78
C GLY A 299 -2.97 -6.97 14.58
N THR A 300 -3.44 -7.80 15.51
CA THR A 300 -4.63 -7.53 16.33
C THR A 300 -4.37 -7.69 17.83
N CYS A 301 -3.09 -7.81 18.23
CA CYS A 301 -2.64 -8.02 19.62
C CYS A 301 -1.16 -7.63 19.80
N ASP A 302 -0.69 -7.66 21.05
CA ASP A 302 0.71 -7.63 21.51
C ASP A 302 1.51 -6.33 21.32
N ALA A 303 0.87 -5.18 21.09
CA ALA A 303 1.54 -3.86 21.02
C ALA A 303 2.78 -3.79 20.08
N LYS A 304 2.91 -4.74 19.15
CA LYS A 304 4.03 -4.82 18.20
C LYS A 304 3.94 -3.63 17.27
N ILE A 305 5.06 -2.97 16.99
CA ILE A 305 5.10 -1.85 16.04
C ILE A 305 4.65 -2.29 14.64
N ALA A 306 3.92 -1.41 13.94
CA ALA A 306 3.53 -1.59 12.55
C ALA A 306 4.73 -1.81 11.61
N ARG A 307 4.47 -2.41 10.46
CA ARG A 307 5.48 -2.68 9.42
C ARG A 307 5.34 -1.71 8.26
N LEU A 308 6.31 -1.74 7.34
CA LEU A 308 6.42 -0.79 6.24
C LEU A 308 5.36 -0.92 5.15
N VAL A 309 4.61 -2.02 5.11
CA VAL A 309 3.68 -2.41 4.04
C VAL A 309 2.75 -1.27 3.61
N SER A 310 1.75 -0.95 4.44
CA SER A 310 0.75 0.06 4.13
C SER A 310 1.41 1.44 4.03
N LEU A 311 2.34 1.77 4.92
CA LEU A 311 3.06 3.04 4.90
C LEU A 311 3.77 3.31 3.56
N SER A 312 4.43 2.29 2.99
CA SER A 312 5.16 2.41 1.73
C SER A 312 4.21 2.55 0.54
N HIS A 313 3.12 1.78 0.52
CA HIS A 313 2.09 1.87 -0.51
C HIS A 313 1.43 3.27 -0.52
N GLU A 314 0.96 3.73 0.65
CA GLU A 314 0.29 5.02 0.77
C GLU A 314 1.23 6.20 0.49
N MET A 315 2.51 6.09 0.86
CA MET A 315 3.52 7.08 0.47
C MET A 315 3.70 7.11 -1.04
N GLY A 316 3.63 5.96 -1.73
CA GLY A 316 3.60 5.91 -3.20
C GLY A 316 2.50 6.79 -3.80
N HIS A 317 1.30 6.79 -3.22
CA HIS A 317 0.20 7.69 -3.65
C HIS A 317 0.46 9.16 -3.38
N ILE A 318 1.14 9.53 -2.29
CA ILE A 318 1.56 10.92 -2.05
C ILE A 318 2.51 11.39 -3.16
N LEU A 319 3.38 10.50 -3.64
CA LEU A 319 4.28 10.75 -4.78
C LEU A 319 3.53 10.79 -6.13
N GLY A 320 2.26 10.40 -6.15
CA GLY A 320 1.41 10.41 -7.34
C GLY A 320 1.40 9.10 -8.14
N LEU A 321 1.93 8.02 -7.57
CA LEU A 321 1.72 6.69 -8.13
C LEU A 321 0.27 6.26 -7.95
N LYS A 322 -0.21 5.45 -8.88
CA LYS A 322 -1.55 4.90 -8.88
C LYS A 322 -1.50 3.39 -8.66
N ASP A 323 -2.59 2.86 -8.14
CA ASP A 323 -2.74 1.44 -7.86
C ASP A 323 -2.57 0.53 -9.07
N LEU A 324 -1.85 -0.56 -8.93
CA LEU A 324 -1.60 -1.52 -10.01
C LEU A 324 -2.21 -2.90 -9.72
N TYR A 325 -3.17 -3.00 -8.78
CA TYR A 325 -4.03 -4.17 -8.62
C TYR A 325 -5.32 -4.01 -9.48
N ASP A 326 -6.05 -5.11 -9.68
CA ASP A 326 -7.31 -5.10 -10.43
C ASP A 326 -8.40 -4.30 -9.69
N LYS A 327 -8.92 -3.26 -10.35
CA LYS A 327 -9.93 -2.35 -9.77
C LYS A 327 -11.35 -2.90 -9.77
N LYS A 328 -11.66 -3.86 -10.65
CA LYS A 328 -12.98 -4.49 -10.69
C LYS A 328 -13.09 -5.65 -9.71
N LEU A 329 -11.96 -6.09 -9.14
CA LEU A 329 -11.91 -7.11 -8.09
C LEU A 329 -12.55 -8.44 -8.51
N ASN A 330 -12.71 -8.66 -9.82
CA ASN A 330 -13.48 -9.74 -10.42
C ASN A 330 -12.53 -10.79 -11.01
N ASP A 331 -11.72 -11.42 -10.17
CA ASP A 331 -10.74 -12.46 -10.57
C ASP A 331 -9.36 -11.97 -11.06
N GLY A 332 -8.88 -10.76 -10.76
CA GLY A 332 -7.56 -10.28 -11.22
C GLY A 332 -6.59 -9.90 -10.08
N GLY A 333 -5.30 -10.19 -10.27
CA GLY A 333 -4.21 -9.87 -9.34
C GLY A 333 -3.46 -8.58 -9.66
N GLY A 334 -3.81 -7.90 -10.77
CA GLY A 334 -3.03 -6.81 -11.35
C GLY A 334 -1.62 -7.28 -11.71
N VAL A 335 -0.58 -6.52 -11.32
CA VAL A 335 0.81 -6.93 -11.51
C VAL A 335 1.42 -7.72 -10.33
N GLY A 336 0.62 -8.09 -9.33
CA GLY A 336 1.06 -8.95 -8.23
C GLY A 336 2.15 -8.35 -7.36
N TYR A 337 2.95 -9.20 -6.70
CA TYR A 337 4.06 -8.75 -5.84
C TYR A 337 5.24 -8.12 -6.59
N TYR A 338 5.15 -8.00 -7.92
CA TYR A 338 6.17 -7.33 -8.73
C TYR A 338 6.05 -5.80 -8.69
N ASP A 339 5.03 -5.23 -8.05
CA ASP A 339 4.96 -3.77 -7.86
C ASP A 339 4.39 -3.40 -6.50
N LEU A 340 5.04 -2.46 -5.81
CA LEU A 340 4.59 -1.87 -4.55
C LEU A 340 3.15 -1.35 -4.62
N MET A 341 2.75 -0.82 -5.77
CA MET A 341 1.42 -0.26 -5.98
C MET A 341 0.37 -1.32 -6.30
N SER A 342 0.74 -2.59 -6.44
CA SER A 342 -0.20 -3.70 -6.64
C SER A 342 -0.30 -4.59 -5.41
N ASN A 343 0.82 -5.18 -5.00
CA ASN A 343 0.89 -5.99 -3.79
C ASN A 343 2.12 -5.59 -2.97
N MET A 344 1.87 -4.76 -1.97
CA MET A 344 2.86 -4.22 -1.06
C MET A 344 3.47 -5.24 -0.09
N TRP A 345 2.98 -6.49 -0.05
CA TRP A 345 3.47 -7.52 0.87
C TRP A 345 4.75 -8.21 0.38
N GLY A 346 5.06 -8.11 -0.92
CA GLY A 346 6.19 -8.78 -1.55
C GLY A 346 6.00 -10.29 -1.68
N SER A 347 7.01 -10.98 -2.22
CA SER A 347 6.95 -12.43 -2.46
C SER A 347 6.91 -13.25 -1.17
N ASP A 348 7.44 -12.73 -0.05
CA ASP A 348 7.52 -13.44 1.22
C ASP A 348 6.31 -13.18 2.14
N TYR A 349 5.53 -12.14 1.84
CA TYR A 349 4.35 -11.68 2.59
C TYR A 349 4.61 -11.49 4.08
N SER A 350 5.86 -11.25 4.43
CA SER A 350 6.26 -10.88 5.77
C SER A 350 5.81 -9.47 6.07
N GLY A 351 5.66 -8.63 5.06
CA GLY A 351 5.39 -7.22 5.24
C GLY A 351 6.60 -6.41 5.76
N PHE A 352 7.75 -7.05 5.95
CA PHE A 352 9.01 -6.33 6.13
C PHE A 352 9.62 -5.94 4.78
N ARG A 353 9.28 -6.65 3.70
CA ARG A 353 9.92 -6.51 2.39
C ARG A 353 8.93 -5.98 1.35
N PRO A 354 8.57 -4.68 1.38
CA PRO A 354 7.78 -4.11 0.30
C PRO A 354 8.56 -4.25 -1.02
N PRO A 355 7.92 -4.70 -2.11
CA PRO A 355 8.61 -4.86 -3.38
C PRO A 355 9.00 -3.51 -3.98
N TYR A 356 9.85 -3.53 -5.01
CA TYR A 356 10.19 -2.32 -5.74
C TYR A 356 9.01 -1.85 -6.59
N VAL A 357 8.85 -0.53 -6.72
CA VAL A 357 8.01 0.09 -7.74
C VAL A 357 8.52 -0.36 -9.11
N GLY A 358 7.60 -0.80 -9.97
CA GLY A 358 7.88 -1.24 -11.32
C GLY A 358 8.39 -0.10 -12.21
N PRO A 359 8.90 -0.42 -13.41
CA PRO A 359 9.57 0.56 -14.24
C PRO A 359 8.64 1.66 -14.72
N TRP A 360 7.36 1.36 -14.96
CA TRP A 360 6.37 2.35 -15.35
C TRP A 360 6.22 3.45 -14.29
N GLY A 361 6.02 3.08 -13.02
CA GLY A 361 5.96 4.04 -11.91
C GLY A 361 7.28 4.80 -11.71
N LYS A 362 8.42 4.11 -11.80
CA LYS A 362 9.75 4.76 -11.72
C LYS A 362 9.97 5.81 -12.81
N MET A 363 9.47 5.58 -14.02
CA MET A 363 9.55 6.55 -15.12
C MET A 363 8.60 7.73 -14.92
N GLN A 364 7.39 7.49 -14.39
CA GLN A 364 6.44 8.57 -14.05
C GLN A 364 6.99 9.55 -13.01
N LEU A 365 7.82 9.06 -12.09
CA LEU A 365 8.45 9.87 -11.05
C LEU A 365 9.83 10.42 -11.44
N ASP A 366 10.23 10.28 -12.71
CA ASP A 366 11.57 10.66 -13.21
C ASP A 366 12.75 10.00 -12.45
N TRP A 367 12.50 8.88 -11.78
CA TRP A 367 13.55 8.11 -11.08
C TRP A 367 14.41 7.33 -12.08
N ALA A 368 13.82 6.89 -13.18
CA ALA A 368 14.52 6.19 -14.25
C ALA A 368 14.05 6.63 -15.63
N SER A 369 14.85 6.29 -16.65
CA SER A 369 14.51 6.44 -18.06
C SER A 369 14.83 5.14 -18.79
N SER A 370 14.18 4.88 -19.92
CA SER A 370 14.46 3.72 -20.77
C SER A 370 15.28 4.06 -22.01
N LYS A 371 15.95 3.04 -22.56
CA LYS A 371 16.57 3.07 -23.89
C LYS A 371 15.69 2.28 -24.85
N GLN A 372 15.32 2.87 -25.98
CA GLN A 372 14.53 2.16 -26.97
C GLN A 372 15.39 1.15 -27.76
N ILE A 373 14.93 -0.10 -27.81
CA ILE A 373 15.44 -1.14 -28.71
C ILE A 373 14.62 -1.06 -30.01
N SER A 374 15.31 -0.88 -31.13
CA SER A 374 14.71 -0.78 -32.48
C SER A 374 15.36 -1.70 -33.51
N LYS A 375 16.31 -2.55 -33.06
CA LYS A 375 17.06 -3.48 -33.90
C LYS A 375 17.35 -4.76 -33.15
N ALA A 376 17.29 -5.88 -33.85
CA ALA A 376 17.76 -7.16 -33.33
C ALA A 376 19.24 -7.07 -32.92
N GLY A 377 19.58 -7.69 -31.79
CA GLY A 377 20.92 -7.65 -31.24
C GLY A 377 21.01 -8.25 -29.85
N LEU A 378 22.22 -8.30 -29.32
CA LEU A 378 22.47 -8.68 -27.93
C LEU A 378 22.50 -7.43 -27.06
N TYR A 379 21.69 -7.42 -26.00
CA TYR A 379 21.61 -6.33 -25.03
C TYR A 379 21.93 -6.86 -23.64
N THR A 380 22.57 -6.03 -22.83
CA THR A 380 22.81 -6.31 -21.41
C THR A 380 22.00 -5.33 -20.58
N ILE A 381 21.36 -5.84 -19.54
CA ILE A 381 20.55 -5.08 -18.60
C ILE A 381 20.99 -5.41 -17.17
N LYS A 382 21.27 -4.37 -16.38
CA LYS A 382 21.68 -4.54 -14.98
C LYS A 382 20.48 -4.75 -14.05
N PRO A 383 20.65 -5.40 -12.89
CA PRO A 383 19.58 -5.59 -11.93
C PRO A 383 18.96 -4.25 -11.47
N SER A 384 17.64 -4.15 -11.54
CA SER A 384 16.89 -2.92 -11.32
C SER A 384 16.81 -2.50 -9.86
N ALA A 385 17.16 -3.38 -8.91
CA ALA A 385 17.30 -3.05 -7.50
C ALA A 385 18.39 -1.99 -7.26
N ASP A 386 19.46 -2.02 -8.06
CA ASP A 386 20.64 -1.16 -7.89
C ASP A 386 20.83 -0.15 -9.04
N TRP A 387 20.33 -0.47 -10.25
CA TRP A 387 20.60 0.32 -11.45
C TRP A 387 19.32 0.76 -12.18
N PRO A 388 19.20 2.03 -12.60
CA PRO A 388 18.10 2.50 -13.42
C PRO A 388 18.29 2.13 -14.91
N ASP A 389 18.48 0.85 -15.21
CA ASP A 389 18.76 0.34 -16.56
C ASP A 389 17.54 -0.42 -17.09
N PHE A 390 16.81 0.21 -18.01
CA PHE A 390 15.57 -0.31 -18.60
C PHE A 390 15.60 -0.16 -20.11
N TYR A 391 14.95 -1.09 -20.81
CA TYR A 391 14.74 -0.98 -22.26
C TYR A 391 13.26 -0.86 -22.60
N THR A 392 12.95 -0.21 -23.71
CA THR A 392 11.60 -0.21 -24.30
C THR A 392 11.59 -0.79 -25.69
N ILE A 393 10.49 -1.44 -26.07
CA ILE A 393 10.21 -1.91 -27.43
C ILE A 393 8.85 -1.36 -27.84
N ASN A 394 8.82 -0.52 -28.87
CA ASN A 394 7.60 0.08 -29.40
C ASN A 394 7.23 -0.49 -30.79
N GLU A 395 8.16 -1.21 -31.42
CA GLU A 395 7.93 -1.79 -32.74
C GLU A 395 6.83 -2.84 -32.66
N GLY A 396 5.83 -2.72 -33.54
CA GLY A 396 4.67 -3.61 -33.57
C GLY A 396 3.49 -3.18 -32.72
N PHE A 397 3.60 -2.08 -31.96
CA PHE A 397 2.53 -1.56 -31.11
C PHE A 397 1.96 -0.22 -31.60
N PRO A 398 0.66 0.07 -31.37
CA PRO A 398 0.06 1.38 -31.52
C PRO A 398 0.81 2.49 -30.75
N TYR A 399 0.54 3.75 -31.13
CA TYR A 399 1.09 4.89 -30.39
C TYR A 399 0.57 4.89 -28.94
N GLY A 400 1.49 4.94 -27.98
CA GLY A 400 1.18 4.89 -26.55
C GLY A 400 1.19 3.47 -25.96
N GLU A 401 1.38 2.44 -26.80
CA GLU A 401 1.51 1.06 -26.37
C GLU A 401 2.93 0.54 -26.64
N TYR A 402 3.53 -0.17 -25.69
CA TYR A 402 4.93 -0.62 -25.76
C TYR A 402 5.25 -1.66 -24.68
N LEU A 403 6.41 -2.30 -24.81
CA LEU A 403 6.98 -3.13 -23.77
C LEU A 403 8.08 -2.38 -23.01
N ILE A 404 8.19 -2.62 -21.70
CA ILE A 404 9.37 -2.29 -20.90
C ILE A 404 10.05 -3.57 -20.46
N ILE A 405 11.37 -3.65 -20.58
CA ILE A 405 12.19 -4.77 -20.10
C ILE A 405 12.95 -4.30 -18.86
N GLU A 406 12.81 -5.07 -17.79
CA GLU A 406 13.46 -4.90 -16.50
C GLU A 406 14.17 -6.20 -16.08
N ASN A 407 15.36 -6.09 -15.49
CA ASN A 407 16.03 -7.25 -14.87
C ASN A 407 15.79 -7.24 -13.35
N ARG A 408 14.94 -8.15 -12.87
CA ARG A 408 14.63 -8.32 -11.45
C ARG A 408 15.43 -9.48 -10.87
N GLN A 409 16.15 -9.24 -9.79
CA GLN A 409 17.00 -10.24 -9.14
C GLN A 409 16.72 -10.26 -7.64
N PRO A 410 16.99 -11.37 -6.94
CA PRO A 410 16.77 -11.47 -5.50
C PRO A 410 17.77 -10.62 -4.70
N LEU A 411 17.59 -9.30 -4.74
CA LEU A 411 18.47 -8.28 -4.18
C LEU A 411 17.67 -7.28 -3.35
N GLY A 412 18.32 -6.71 -2.32
CA GLY A 412 17.73 -5.67 -1.49
C GLY A 412 16.41 -6.10 -0.83
N PHE A 413 15.37 -5.29 -1.02
CA PHE A 413 14.03 -5.60 -0.51
C PHE A 413 13.45 -6.87 -1.14
N GLU A 414 13.86 -7.21 -2.36
CA GLU A 414 13.39 -8.41 -3.08
C GLU A 414 14.33 -9.61 -2.90
N SER A 415 15.18 -9.62 -1.87
CA SER A 415 16.10 -10.75 -1.56
C SER A 415 15.44 -12.12 -1.36
N HIS A 416 14.11 -12.16 -1.23
CA HIS A 416 13.32 -13.39 -1.11
C HIS A 416 12.49 -13.67 -2.38
N LEU A 417 12.83 -13.05 -3.52
CA LEU A 417 12.28 -13.42 -4.81
C LEU A 417 12.82 -14.81 -5.20
N ASP A 418 11.95 -15.73 -5.63
CA ASP A 418 12.31 -17.15 -5.75
C ASP A 418 13.47 -17.41 -6.72
N GLN A 419 13.41 -16.82 -7.93
CA GLN A 419 14.41 -17.08 -8.98
C GLN A 419 14.98 -15.79 -9.59
N GLY A 420 14.19 -14.72 -9.68
CA GLY A 420 14.55 -13.56 -10.49
C GLY A 420 14.49 -13.86 -11.99
N GLY A 421 14.82 -12.86 -12.82
CA GLY A 421 14.78 -12.95 -14.27
C GLY A 421 14.43 -11.61 -14.92
N LEU A 422 14.14 -11.65 -16.21
CA LEU A 422 13.62 -10.51 -16.93
C LEU A 422 12.10 -10.41 -16.72
N ALA A 423 11.67 -9.28 -16.17
CA ALA A 423 10.28 -8.86 -16.19
C ALA A 423 10.02 -8.09 -17.49
N ILE A 424 9.04 -8.56 -18.27
CA ILE A 424 8.59 -7.87 -19.48
C ILE A 424 7.21 -7.29 -19.18
N TRP A 425 7.14 -5.96 -19.15
CA TRP A 425 5.95 -5.21 -18.83
C TRP A 425 5.27 -4.76 -20.12
N HIS A 426 4.00 -5.06 -20.29
CA HIS A 426 3.18 -4.47 -21.36
C HIS A 426 2.49 -3.21 -20.82
N ILE A 427 2.66 -2.12 -21.55
CA ILE A 427 2.11 -0.80 -21.21
C ILE A 427 1.19 -0.35 -22.34
N ASP A 428 -0.03 0.07 -22.01
CA ASP A 428 -0.91 0.80 -22.91
C ASP A 428 -1.39 2.10 -22.25
N GLU A 429 -0.85 3.23 -22.71
CA GLU A 429 -1.21 4.54 -22.17
C GLU A 429 -2.68 4.93 -22.42
N SER A 430 -3.34 4.29 -23.39
CA SER A 430 -4.74 4.55 -23.76
C SER A 430 -5.78 3.72 -23.01
N SER A 431 -5.36 2.63 -22.35
CA SER A 431 -6.25 1.75 -21.59
C SER A 431 -6.82 2.43 -20.35
N ASP A 432 -8.03 2.00 -19.94
CA ASP A 432 -8.73 2.42 -18.72
C ASP A 432 -8.09 1.82 -17.45
N PHE A 433 -6.78 1.99 -17.34
CA PHE A 433 -5.98 1.61 -16.19
C PHE A 433 -6.08 0.10 -15.87
N GLN A 434 -6.30 -0.28 -14.61
CA GLN A 434 -6.35 -1.68 -14.16
C GLN A 434 -7.77 -2.26 -14.09
N THR A 435 -8.68 -1.86 -15.00
CA THR A 435 -10.10 -2.22 -14.92
C THR A 435 -10.50 -3.43 -15.77
N ASN A 436 -9.70 -3.82 -16.75
CA ASN A 436 -10.00 -4.95 -17.64
C ASN A 436 -8.83 -5.93 -17.65
N ASN A 437 -9.00 -7.10 -17.03
CA ASN A 437 -8.03 -8.19 -17.14
C ASN A 437 -8.13 -8.86 -18.53
N GLY A 438 -7.01 -9.24 -19.10
CA GLY A 438 -6.93 -9.84 -20.44
C GLY A 438 -6.20 -11.18 -20.45
N HIS A 439 -6.82 -12.23 -20.97
CA HIS A 439 -6.17 -13.54 -21.09
C HIS A 439 -6.73 -14.42 -22.22
N PRO A 440 -5.96 -15.40 -22.76
CA PRO A 440 -6.35 -16.22 -23.91
C PRO A 440 -7.65 -17.02 -23.78
N TRP A 441 -8.11 -17.27 -22.54
CA TRP A 441 -9.38 -17.97 -22.28
C TRP A 441 -10.62 -17.05 -22.31
N GLN A 442 -10.49 -15.78 -22.66
CA GLN A 442 -11.63 -14.88 -22.88
C GLN A 442 -12.05 -14.93 -24.35
N ASP A 443 -13.35 -14.86 -24.61
CA ASP A 443 -13.89 -14.83 -25.97
C ASP A 443 -13.32 -13.64 -26.75
N GLY A 444 -12.75 -13.95 -27.92
CA GLY A 444 -12.19 -12.97 -28.83
C GLY A 444 -10.91 -12.29 -28.34
N TRP A 445 -10.18 -12.84 -27.37
CA TRP A 445 -8.86 -12.32 -27.01
C TRP A 445 -7.80 -12.69 -28.09
N PRO A 446 -6.92 -11.76 -28.49
CA PRO A 446 -6.75 -10.40 -27.97
C PRO A 446 -7.62 -9.32 -28.65
N GLU A 447 -8.39 -9.64 -29.68
CA GLU A 447 -9.19 -8.68 -30.46
C GLU A 447 -10.29 -7.95 -29.66
N ASN A 448 -10.69 -8.50 -28.51
CA ASN A 448 -11.62 -7.88 -27.57
C ASN A 448 -11.03 -6.66 -26.84
N GLY A 449 -9.73 -6.41 -26.97
CA GLY A 449 -9.04 -5.27 -26.37
C GLY A 449 -8.89 -5.36 -24.86
N ASN A 450 -9.17 -6.51 -24.25
CA ASN A 450 -9.00 -6.69 -22.82
C ASN A 450 -7.52 -6.87 -22.49
N HIS A 451 -6.99 -5.94 -21.71
CA HIS A 451 -5.73 -6.03 -20.99
C HIS A 451 -5.64 -4.88 -19.99
N TYR A 452 -4.79 -5.05 -19.00
CA TYR A 452 -4.45 -3.98 -18.08
C TYR A 452 -3.61 -2.91 -18.78
N LYS A 453 -3.66 -1.67 -18.28
CA LYS A 453 -2.73 -0.61 -18.69
C LYS A 453 -1.28 -0.95 -18.40
N VAL A 454 -1.02 -1.60 -17.27
CA VAL A 454 0.29 -2.13 -16.91
C VAL A 454 0.09 -3.61 -16.59
N ALA A 455 0.63 -4.48 -17.42
CA ALA A 455 0.58 -5.92 -17.25
C ALA A 455 1.99 -6.51 -17.22
N LEU A 456 2.18 -7.60 -16.46
CA LEU A 456 3.39 -8.40 -16.56
C LEU A 456 3.15 -9.53 -17.55
N LEU A 457 3.97 -9.62 -18.59
CA LEU A 457 3.93 -10.75 -19.52
C LEU A 457 4.60 -11.97 -18.86
N GLN A 458 3.79 -12.77 -18.16
CA GLN A 458 4.21 -13.97 -17.47
C GLN A 458 4.88 -14.97 -18.44
N ALA A 459 6.11 -15.40 -18.11
CA ALA A 459 6.92 -16.27 -18.95
C ALA A 459 6.28 -17.66 -19.15
N ASP A 460 5.55 -18.16 -18.16
CA ASP A 460 4.81 -19.42 -18.17
C ASP A 460 3.57 -19.42 -19.09
N ARG A 461 3.09 -18.24 -19.49
CA ARG A 461 1.86 -18.02 -20.28
C ARG A 461 0.59 -18.57 -19.61
N LEU A 462 0.57 -18.69 -18.28
CA LEU A 462 -0.61 -19.16 -17.54
C LEU A 462 -1.60 -18.03 -17.21
N TYR A 463 -1.16 -16.77 -17.28
CA TYR A 463 -1.94 -15.57 -16.96
C TYR A 463 -2.55 -15.66 -15.56
N ASN A 464 -1.80 -16.21 -14.61
CA ASN A 464 -2.28 -16.41 -13.25
C ASN A 464 -2.58 -15.09 -12.53
N LEU A 465 -1.90 -14.00 -12.91
CA LEU A 465 -2.17 -12.66 -12.42
C LEU A 465 -3.50 -12.16 -12.98
N GLU A 466 -3.68 -12.15 -14.30
CA GLU A 466 -4.94 -11.69 -14.92
C GLU A 466 -6.13 -12.58 -14.58
N ARG A 467 -5.90 -13.85 -14.23
CA ARG A 467 -6.94 -14.82 -13.82
C ARG A 467 -7.09 -14.93 -12.30
N GLY A 468 -6.32 -14.15 -11.53
CA GLY A 468 -6.42 -14.07 -10.07
C GLY A 468 -6.22 -15.42 -9.40
N LYS A 469 -5.39 -16.27 -10.01
CA LYS A 469 -5.03 -17.60 -9.52
C LYS A 469 -3.93 -17.54 -8.48
N ASN A 470 -3.04 -16.54 -8.57
CA ASN A 470 -2.05 -16.22 -7.56
C ASN A 470 -1.72 -14.71 -7.61
N ARG A 471 -0.65 -14.29 -6.92
CA ARG A 471 -0.16 -12.90 -6.93
C ARG A 471 1.28 -12.82 -7.44
N GLY A 472 1.69 -13.81 -8.22
CA GLY A 472 3.03 -14.02 -8.72
C GLY A 472 3.64 -15.33 -8.23
N ASP A 473 4.54 -15.91 -9.02
CA ASP A 473 5.34 -17.09 -8.70
C ASP A 473 6.65 -17.13 -9.52
N ALA A 474 7.54 -18.07 -9.18
CA ALA A 474 8.86 -18.22 -9.79
C ALA A 474 8.85 -18.37 -11.33
N SER A 475 7.71 -18.73 -11.94
CA SER A 475 7.60 -18.97 -13.38
C SER A 475 7.11 -17.77 -14.19
N ASP A 476 6.83 -16.62 -13.56
CA ASP A 476 6.39 -15.43 -14.29
C ASP A 476 7.55 -14.67 -14.96
N LEU A 477 8.76 -14.75 -14.39
CA LEU A 477 9.93 -14.04 -14.91
C LEU A 477 10.70 -14.87 -15.92
N TRP A 478 11.16 -14.24 -16.99
CA TRP A 478 11.92 -14.90 -18.05
C TRP A 478 13.35 -15.16 -17.59
N ASN A 479 13.74 -16.42 -17.49
CA ASN A 479 15.08 -16.86 -17.13
C ASN A 479 15.54 -18.00 -18.06
N GLU A 480 16.86 -18.22 -18.12
CA GLU A 480 17.48 -19.30 -18.91
C GLU A 480 17.69 -20.57 -18.09
#